data_AF-A0A4Q1ISK1-F1
#
_entry.id   AF-A0A4Q1ISK1-F1
#
_cell.length_a   1.000
_cell.length_b   1.000
_cell.length_c   1.000
_cell.angle_alpha   90.00
_cell.angle_beta   90.00
_cell.angle_gamma   90.00
#
_symmetry.space_group_name_H-M   'P 1'
#
loop_
_entity.id
_entity.type
_entity.pdbx_description
1 polymer ?
#
loop_
_entity_poly.entity_id
_entity_poly.type
_entity_poly.pdbx_seq_one_letter_code
_entity_poly.pdbx_strand_id
1 'polypeptide(L)' 'MKLLLITLVLLGIGVAGIAIKLWAKKGGKFAGTCASQNPHLNKNGEPCGYCGKTADQCENR' A
#
# COMPACT_ATOMS: atom_id res chain seq x y z
N MET A 1 -24.42 15.61 -11.32
CA MET A 1 -24.34 15.69 -9.84
C MET A 1 -24.53 14.36 -9.13
N LYS A 2 -25.56 13.55 -9.43
CA LYS A 2 -25.78 12.23 -8.77
C LYS A 2 -24.58 11.27 -8.88
N LEU A 3 -24.01 11.14 -10.08
CA LEU A 3 -22.82 10.31 -10.32
C LEU A 3 -21.62 10.79 -9.50
N LEU A 4 -21.41 12.11 -9.44
CA LEU A 4 -20.32 12.73 -8.69
C LEU A 4 -20.40 12.37 -7.20
N LEU A 5 -21.58 12.48 -6.59
CA LEU A 5 -21.79 12.08 -5.19
C LEU A 5 -21.53 10.59 -4.97
N ILE A 6 -22.02 9.72 -5.85
CA ILE A 6 -21.79 8.27 -5.75
C ILE A 6 -20.29 7.95 -5.86
N THR A 7 -19.57 8.58 -6.79
CA THR A 7 -18.13 8.41 -6.95
C THR A 7 -17.35 8.86 -5.71
N LEU A 8 -17.70 10.02 -5.14
CA LEU A 8 -17.04 10.51 -3.92
C LEU A 8 -17.31 9.61 -2.73
N VAL A 9 -18.52 9.07 -2.59
CA VAL A 9 -18.85 8.12 -1.53
C VAL A 9 -18.05 6.83 -1.69
N LEU A 10 -17.98 6.25 -2.89
CA LEU A 10 -17.20 5.04 -3.17
C LEU A 10 -15.71 5.24 -2.89
N LEU A 11 -15.14 6.35 -3.36
CA LEU A 11 -13.75 6.70 -3.09
C LEU A 11 -13.50 6.92 -1.59
N GLY A 12 -14.41 7.62 -0.91
CA GLY A 12 -14.33 7.89 0.53
C GLY A 12 -14.33 6.61 1.35
N ILE A 13 -15.21 5.64 1.03
CA ILE A 13 -15.25 4.34 1.69
C ILE A 13 -13.94 3.56 1.46
N GLY A 14 -13.39 3.61 0.24
CA GLY A 14 -12.11 2.97 -0.07
C GLY A 14 -10.95 3.53 0.76
N VAL A 15 -10.82 4.85 0.83
CA VAL A 15 -9.77 5.53 1.62
C VAL A 15 -9.96 5.28 3.11
N ALA A 16 -11.21 5.36 3.61
CA ALA A 16 -11.53 5.08 5.01
C ALA A 16 -11.16 3.64 5.40
N GLY A 17 -11.45 2.65 4.55
CA GLY A 17 -11.07 1.26 4.79
C GLY A 17 -9.56 1.04 4.89
N ILE A 18 -8.78 1.70 4.02
CA ILE A 18 -7.31 1.65 4.08
C ILE A 18 -6.79 2.31 5.37
N ALA A 19 -7.35 3.47 5.73
CA ALA A 19 -6.96 4.20 6.94
C ALA A 19 -7.21 3.38 8.21
N ILE A 20 -8.39 2.77 8.34
CA ILE A 20 -8.74 1.89 9.46
C ILE A 20 -7.80 0.68 9.52
N LYS A 21 -7.53 0.05 8.38
CA LYS A 21 -6.61 -1.10 8.30
C LYS A 21 -5.19 -0.75 8.75
N LEU A 22 -4.69 0.44 8.40
CA LEU A 22 -3.38 0.92 8.85
C LEU A 22 -3.36 1.21 10.35
N TRP A 23 -4.40 1.88 10.86
CA TRP A 23 -4.54 2.16 12.29
C TRP A 23 -4.59 0.87 13.13
N ALA A 24 -5.31 -0.15 12.64
CA ALA A 24 -5.41 -1.45 13.29
C ALA A 24 -4.13 -2.31 13.17
N LYS A 25 -3.19 -1.95 12.29
CA LYS A 25 -1.97 -2.73 12.07
C LYS A 25 -0.85 -2.25 12.99
N LYS A 26 -0.29 -3.18 13.79
CA LYS A 26 0.87 -2.88 14.66
C LYS A 26 2.02 -2.31 13.83
N GLY A 27 2.45 -1.09 14.19
CA GLY A 27 3.52 -0.36 13.51
C GLY A 27 3.09 0.47 12.30
N GLY A 28 1.79 0.55 11.95
CA GLY A 28 1.25 1.49 10.96
C GLY A 28 1.79 1.35 9.53
N LYS A 29 2.52 0.26 9.21
CA LYS A 29 3.12 0.02 7.89
C LYS A 29 2.20 -0.84 7.04
N PHE A 30 2.16 -0.59 5.74
CA PHE A 30 1.54 -1.51 4.77
C PHE A 30 2.18 -2.90 4.85
N ALA A 31 1.41 -3.96 4.57
CA ALA A 31 1.99 -5.31 4.45
C ALA A 31 2.71 -5.34 3.11
N GLY A 32 4.05 -5.27 3.13
CA GLY A 32 4.87 -5.01 1.96
C GLY A 32 4.42 -5.77 0.72
N THR A 33 3.77 -5.07 -0.20
CA THR A 33 3.39 -5.58 -1.52
C THR A 33 4.52 -5.29 -2.50
N CYS A 34 4.40 -5.67 -3.78
CA CYS A 34 5.45 -5.33 -4.76
C CYS A 34 5.78 -3.82 -4.78
N ALA A 35 4.83 -2.93 -4.45
CA ALA A 35 5.06 -1.49 -4.33
C ALA A 35 5.99 -1.10 -3.16
N SER A 36 6.12 -1.94 -2.13
CA SER A 36 7.06 -1.67 -1.04
C SER A 36 8.51 -1.79 -1.45
N GLN A 37 8.85 -2.40 -2.60
CA GLN A 37 10.25 -2.51 -3.03
C GLN A 37 10.84 -1.20 -3.58
N ASN A 38 10.05 -0.13 -3.69
CA ASN A 38 10.56 1.20 -4.07
C ASN A 38 11.65 1.66 -3.06
N PRO A 39 12.87 2.01 -3.51
CA PRO A 39 13.95 2.52 -2.66
C PRO A 39 13.56 3.74 -1.80
N HIS A 40 12.59 4.55 -2.26
CA HIS A 40 12.07 5.67 -1.48
C HIS A 40 11.19 5.26 -0.30
N LEU A 41 10.59 4.06 -0.34
CA LEU A 41 9.66 3.53 0.66
C LEU A 41 10.31 2.47 1.56
N ASN A 42 11.18 1.62 1.00
CA ASN A 42 11.87 0.55 1.73
C ASN A 42 13.35 0.88 1.94
N LYS A 43 13.59 1.66 3.01
CA LYS A 43 14.93 2.09 3.43
C LYS A 43 15.74 0.99 4.11
N ASN A 44 15.08 -0.08 4.57
CA ASN A 44 15.68 -1.14 5.37
C ASN A 44 16.02 -2.39 4.54
N GLY A 45 15.70 -2.40 3.24
CA GLY A 45 15.94 -3.55 2.37
C GLY A 45 15.07 -4.77 2.70
N GLU A 46 13.87 -4.55 3.27
CA GLU A 46 12.95 -5.62 3.63
C GLU A 46 12.51 -6.39 2.35
N PRO A 47 12.41 -7.73 2.38
CA PRO A 47 11.92 -8.50 1.23
C PRO A 47 10.43 -8.23 0.99
N CYS A 48 9.99 -8.32 -0.26
CA CYS A 48 8.57 -8.17 -0.60
C CYS A 48 7.73 -9.23 0.13
N GLY A 49 6.72 -8.82 0.89
CA GLY A 49 5.85 -9.73 1.63
C GLY A 49 4.91 -10.56 0.76
N TYR A 50 4.83 -10.28 -0.55
CA TYR A 50 4.07 -11.08 -1.52
C TYR A 50 4.94 -12.12 -2.25
N CYS A 51 6.12 -11.73 -2.75
CA CYS A 51 6.97 -12.59 -3.59
C CYS A 51 8.34 -12.93 -3.00
N GLY A 52 8.69 -12.42 -1.83
CA GLY A 52 9.95 -12.70 -1.11
C GLY A 52 11.21 -12.06 -1.69
N LYS A 53 11.13 -11.45 -2.89
CA LYS A 53 12.26 -10.81 -3.56
C LYS A 53 12.68 -9.53 -2.84
N THR A 54 13.99 -9.29 -2.75
CA THR A 54 14.58 -8.00 -2.38
C THR A 54 14.54 -7.04 -3.57
N ALA A 55 14.73 -5.73 -3.33
CA ALA A 55 14.55 -4.71 -4.36
C ALA A 55 15.54 -4.84 -5.53
N ASP A 56 16.72 -5.41 -5.29
CA ASP A 56 17.73 -5.72 -6.31
C ASP A 56 17.34 -6.87 -7.24
N GLN A 57 16.42 -7.74 -6.79
CA GLN A 57 15.89 -8.88 -7.57
C GLN A 57 14.66 -8.50 -8.40
N CYS A 58 14.22 -7.23 -8.33
CA CYS A 58 13.13 -6.70 -9.13
C CYS A 58 13.69 -6.14 -10.45
N GLU A 59 13.28 -6.73 -11.57
CA GLU A 59 13.78 -6.43 -12.92
C GLU A 59 13.48 -4.99 -13.37
N ASN A 60 12.36 -4.42 -12.91
CA ASN A 60 11.91 -3.06 -13.24
C ASN A 60 12.10 -2.12 -12.03
N ARG A 61 13.33 -1.65 -11.82
CA ARG A 61 13.67 -0.74 -10.72
C ARG A 61 13.34 0.72 -11.05
#